data_AF-A0A5C3E7P1-F1
#
_entry.id   AF-A0A5C3E7P1-F1
#
_cell.length_a   1.000
_cell.length_b   1.000
_cell.length_c   1.000
_cell.angle_alpha   90.00
_cell.angle_beta   90.00
_cell.angle_gamma   90.00
#
_symmetry.space_group_name_H-M   'P 1'
#
loop_
_entity.id
_entity.type
_entity.pdbx_description
1 polymer ?
#
loop_
_entity_poly.entity_id
_entity_poly.type
_entity_poly.pdbx_seq_one_letter_code
_entity_poly.pdbx_strand_id
1 'polypeptide(L)'
;MSDQPSTSASPPGAGSNEAPLSALSTSTLGSAPKRIRHRENQIESAYELQRNAAMKGALLYTALGASSCFMAHHLFPGFRRQTLALKGFITSGFTIFGFVVGADTVLLNHESQQRSEENMVRSRARAELGKKGIVASEKEIEKWKDEYIQQKLEERRLRREQLIRQLEESDQAEESASVAKGST
;
A
#
# COMPACT_ATOMS: atom_id res chain seq x y z
N MET A 1 60.20 -4.67 45.86
CA MET A 1 60.14 -3.25 46.25
C MET A 1 58.73 -2.81 45.85
N SER A 2 57.70 -3.01 46.67
CA SER A 2 57.45 -2.29 47.95
C SER A 2 57.51 -0.79 47.65
N ASP A 3 56.39 -0.05 47.59
CA ASP A 3 55.53 0.27 48.73
C ASP A 3 54.08 0.67 48.34
N GLN A 4 53.13 0.33 49.21
CA GLN A 4 51.80 0.94 49.45
C GLN A 4 51.96 2.05 50.53
N PRO A 5 50.93 2.72 51.12
CA PRO A 5 49.61 3.22 50.68
C PRO A 5 49.29 4.67 51.17
N SER A 6 48.10 5.18 50.83
CA SER A 6 47.20 6.08 51.63
C SER A 6 47.71 7.46 52.14
N THR A 7 46.96 8.55 51.97
CA THR A 7 45.88 8.92 52.91
C THR A 7 45.06 10.12 52.40
N SER A 8 43.81 10.12 52.87
CA SER A 8 42.67 11.03 52.70
C SER A 8 42.86 12.45 53.24
N ALA A 9 42.22 13.43 52.58
CA ALA A 9 41.76 14.66 53.23
C ALA A 9 40.45 15.16 52.60
N SER A 10 39.34 14.96 53.31
CA SER A 10 38.20 15.89 53.35
C SER A 10 38.19 16.46 54.78
N PRO A 11 37.70 17.69 55.06
CA PRO A 11 36.26 17.93 55.22
C PRO A 11 35.88 19.43 54.96
N PRO A 12 34.82 20.01 55.58
CA PRO A 12 33.40 19.97 55.19
C PRO A 12 32.84 21.39 54.92
N GLY A 13 31.63 21.53 54.37
CA GLY A 13 31.01 22.87 54.32
C GLY A 13 29.69 22.93 53.58
N ALA A 14 28.61 23.15 54.33
CA ALA A 14 27.24 23.24 53.86
C ALA A 14 26.91 24.60 53.22
N GLY A 15 25.97 24.55 52.26
CA GLY A 15 24.97 25.61 52.05
C GLY A 15 25.36 26.77 51.13
N SER A 16 24.80 26.78 49.93
CA SER A 16 23.91 27.85 49.42
C SER A 16 23.79 27.78 47.90
N ASN A 17 22.55 27.95 47.44
CA ASN A 17 22.15 28.48 46.13
C ASN A 17 22.85 27.92 44.88
N GLU A 18 22.15 27.09 44.13
CA GLU A 18 21.54 27.53 42.86
C GLU A 18 20.84 26.34 42.21
N ALA A 19 19.53 26.45 42.03
CA ALA A 19 18.79 25.54 41.17
C ALA A 19 19.34 25.70 39.75
N PRO A 20 19.76 24.63 39.05
CA PRO A 20 20.15 24.76 37.66
C PRO A 20 18.88 24.96 36.82
N LEU A 21 18.50 26.23 36.63
CA LEU A 21 17.63 26.71 35.57
C LEU A 21 18.34 26.55 34.22
N SER A 22 18.46 25.31 33.75
CA SER A 22 19.09 24.98 32.46
C SER A 22 18.56 23.66 31.88
N ALA A 23 17.25 23.43 32.02
CA ALA A 23 16.55 22.32 31.34
C ALA A 23 15.35 22.78 30.49
N LEU A 24 15.29 24.06 30.12
CA LEU A 24 14.36 24.58 29.10
C LEU A 24 15.10 24.82 27.79
N SER A 25 15.76 23.78 27.28
CA SER A 25 16.07 23.69 25.85
C SER A 25 14.97 22.87 25.20
N THR A 26 13.82 23.49 24.96
CA THR A 26 12.86 22.96 23.97
C THR A 26 13.52 23.13 22.62
N SER A 27 14.29 22.12 22.24
CA SER A 27 14.78 21.99 20.89
C SER A 27 13.56 21.78 19.99
N THR A 28 13.22 22.80 19.21
CA THR A 28 12.31 22.74 18.06
C THR A 28 12.95 21.98 16.90
N LEU A 29 13.47 20.78 17.19
CA LEU A 29 13.88 19.82 16.18
C LEU A 29 12.62 19.39 15.43
N GLY A 30 12.55 19.86 14.19
CA GLY A 30 11.45 19.62 13.28
C GLY A 30 11.06 18.14 13.22
N SER A 31 9.78 17.92 12.99
CA SER A 31 9.21 16.60 12.71
C SER A 31 9.96 15.91 11.55
N ALA A 32 10.95 15.07 11.87
CA ALA A 32 11.51 14.07 10.98
C ALA A 32 12.14 12.96 11.84
N PRO A 33 11.83 11.66 11.60
CA PRO A 33 11.65 11.09 10.27
C PRO A 33 10.36 10.26 10.12
N LYS A 34 9.31 10.84 9.54
CA LYS A 34 8.22 10.07 8.88
C LYS A 34 8.70 9.50 7.52
N ARG A 35 9.93 9.01 7.44
CA ARG A 35 10.55 8.44 6.22
C ARG A 35 10.90 6.96 6.37
N ILE A 36 11.22 6.50 7.58
CA ILE A 36 11.62 5.11 7.85
C ILE A 36 10.40 4.17 7.80
N ARG A 37 9.32 4.52 8.53
CA ARG A 37 8.06 3.73 8.50
C ARG A 37 7.39 3.67 7.13
N HIS A 38 7.54 4.71 6.30
CA HIS A 38 7.02 4.67 4.93
C HIS A 38 7.79 3.71 4.03
N ARG A 39 9.11 3.52 4.25
CA ARG A 39 9.90 2.55 3.50
C ARG A 39 9.59 1.12 3.91
N GLU A 40 9.49 0.84 5.19
CA GLU A 40 9.13 -0.48 5.72
C GLU A 40 7.75 -0.94 5.19
N ASN A 41 6.74 -0.07 5.27
CA ASN A 41 5.41 -0.38 4.73
C ASN A 41 5.40 -0.56 3.20
N GLN A 42 6.25 0.17 2.47
CA GLN A 42 6.39 0.01 1.02
C GLN A 42 7.08 -1.31 0.64
N ILE A 43 8.07 -1.73 1.43
CA ILE A 43 8.77 -3.00 1.25
C ILE A 43 7.82 -4.17 1.55
N GLU A 44 7.08 -4.08 2.65
CA GLU A 44 6.15 -5.14 3.06
C GLU A 44 4.99 -5.28 2.06
N SER A 45 4.40 -4.18 1.62
CA SER A 45 3.36 -4.22 0.59
C SER A 45 3.86 -4.75 -0.77
N ALA A 46 5.07 -4.37 -1.20
CA ALA A 46 5.67 -4.90 -2.42
C ALA A 46 5.94 -6.41 -2.30
N TYR A 47 6.43 -6.86 -1.13
CA TYR A 47 6.67 -8.26 -0.84
C TYR A 47 5.38 -9.08 -0.86
N GLU A 48 4.32 -8.58 -0.22
CA GLU A 48 3.01 -9.24 -0.24
C GLU A 48 2.43 -9.33 -1.64
N LEU A 49 2.56 -8.28 -2.44
CA LEU A 49 2.08 -8.26 -3.82
C LEU A 49 2.80 -9.32 -4.67
N GLN A 50 4.13 -9.36 -4.59
CA GLN A 50 4.94 -10.33 -5.31
C GLN A 50 4.64 -11.76 -4.85
N ARG A 51 4.59 -12.01 -3.54
CA ARG A 51 4.24 -13.32 -2.97
C ARG A 51 2.87 -13.78 -3.44
N ASN A 52 1.86 -12.91 -3.39
CA ASN A 52 0.50 -13.26 -3.76
C ASN A 52 0.38 -13.62 -5.25
N ALA A 53 1.10 -12.93 -6.14
CA ALA A 53 1.13 -13.28 -7.55
C ALA A 53 1.95 -14.53 -7.85
N ALA A 54 3.08 -14.73 -7.17
CA ALA A 54 3.86 -15.96 -7.24
C ALA A 54 3.01 -17.17 -6.82
N MET A 55 2.25 -17.05 -5.73
CA MET A 55 1.31 -18.08 -5.28
C MET A 55 0.21 -18.37 -6.31
N LYS A 56 -0.38 -17.32 -6.91
CA LYS A 56 -1.38 -17.49 -7.98
C LYS A 56 -0.80 -18.20 -9.20
N GLY A 57 0.40 -17.79 -9.63
CA GLY A 57 1.11 -18.41 -10.75
C GLY A 57 1.45 -19.88 -10.46
N ALA A 58 1.96 -20.17 -9.27
CA ALA A 58 2.26 -21.52 -8.82
C ALA A 58 1.02 -22.41 -8.84
N LEU A 59 -0.11 -21.96 -8.29
CA LEU A 59 -1.36 -22.72 -8.27
C LEU A 59 -1.87 -23.00 -9.69
N LEU A 60 -1.89 -21.99 -10.56
CA LEU A 60 -2.38 -22.13 -11.93
C LEU A 60 -1.53 -23.11 -12.73
N TYR A 61 -0.21 -22.99 -12.68
CA TYR A 61 0.68 -23.91 -13.39
C TYR A 61 0.75 -25.29 -12.76
N THR A 62 0.56 -25.42 -11.45
CA THR A 62 0.42 -26.74 -10.81
C THR A 62 -0.80 -27.46 -11.35
N ALA A 63 -1.94 -26.77 -11.46
CA ALA A 63 -3.16 -27.33 -12.03
C ALA A 63 -2.93 -27.75 -13.49
N LEU A 64 -2.22 -26.94 -14.28
CA LEU A 64 -1.84 -27.28 -15.66
C LEU A 64 -0.91 -28.50 -15.73
N GLY A 65 0.14 -28.55 -14.89
CA GLY A 65 1.09 -29.66 -14.84
C GLY A 65 0.44 -30.97 -14.40
N ALA A 66 -0.41 -30.91 -13.37
CA ALA A 66 -1.16 -32.06 -12.88
C ALA A 66 -2.17 -32.55 -13.93
N SER A 67 -2.90 -31.63 -14.57
CA SER A 67 -3.85 -31.96 -15.65
C SER A 67 -3.14 -32.56 -16.85
N SER A 68 -1.97 -32.03 -17.22
CA SER A 68 -1.12 -32.56 -18.29
C SER A 68 -0.64 -33.98 -17.97
N CYS A 69 -0.14 -34.22 -16.76
CA CYS A 69 0.27 -35.55 -16.32
C CYS A 69 -0.91 -36.54 -16.29
N PHE A 70 -2.09 -36.09 -15.84
CA PHE A 70 -3.31 -36.90 -15.81
C PHE A 70 -3.74 -37.29 -17.23
N MET A 71 -3.80 -36.31 -18.13
CA MET A 71 -4.14 -36.51 -19.54
C MET A 71 -3.15 -37.48 -20.21
N ALA A 72 -1.84 -37.24 -20.03
CA ALA A 72 -0.79 -38.11 -20.57
C ALA A 72 -0.88 -39.55 -20.02
N HIS A 73 -1.29 -39.73 -18.77
CA HIS A 73 -1.48 -41.05 -18.16
C HIS A 73 -2.59 -41.85 -18.82
N HIS A 74 -3.65 -41.18 -19.27
CA HIS A 74 -4.79 -41.80 -19.93
C HIS A 74 -4.59 -42.02 -21.42
N LEU A 75 -3.94 -41.09 -22.15
CA LEU A 75 -3.74 -41.24 -23.60
C LEU A 75 -2.53 -42.11 -23.98
N PHE A 76 -1.42 -42.03 -23.24
CA PHE A 76 -0.17 -42.69 -23.65
C PHE A 76 0.14 -43.91 -22.77
N PRO A 77 0.07 -45.14 -23.32
CA PRO A 77 0.36 -46.35 -22.55
C PRO A 77 1.82 -46.42 -22.06
N GLY A 78 2.75 -45.74 -22.75
CA GLY A 78 4.14 -45.58 -22.31
C GLY A 78 4.26 -44.74 -21.02
N PHE A 79 3.60 -43.58 -20.96
CA PHE A 79 3.59 -42.71 -19.77
C PHE A 79 2.82 -43.33 -18.60
N ARG A 80 1.86 -44.21 -18.88
CA ARG A 80 1.15 -44.99 -17.86
C ARG A 80 2.08 -45.87 -17.03
N ARG A 81 3.07 -46.50 -17.69
CA ARG A 81 4.07 -47.39 -17.07
C ARG A 81 5.19 -46.66 -16.33
N GLN A 82 5.27 -45.32 -16.43
CA GLN A 82 6.28 -44.52 -15.73
C GLN A 82 5.96 -44.32 -14.25
N THR A 83 7.01 -44.12 -13.45
CA THR A 83 6.93 -44.01 -11.98
C THR A 83 6.11 -42.79 -11.53
N LEU A 84 5.48 -42.90 -10.36
CA LEU A 84 4.77 -41.77 -9.74
C LEU A 84 5.72 -40.61 -9.42
N ALA A 85 6.97 -40.91 -9.06
CA ALA A 85 8.00 -39.92 -8.80
C ALA A 85 8.26 -39.01 -10.02
N LEU A 86 8.29 -39.56 -11.23
CA LEU A 86 8.51 -38.76 -12.45
C LEU A 86 7.34 -37.80 -12.73
N LYS A 87 6.10 -38.23 -12.49
CA LYS A 87 4.91 -37.37 -12.65
C LYS A 87 4.88 -36.26 -11.62
N GLY A 88 5.25 -36.58 -10.38
CA GLY A 88 5.45 -35.60 -9.31
C GLY A 88 6.53 -34.58 -9.66
N PHE A 89 7.67 -35.04 -10.18
CA PHE A 89 8.77 -34.18 -10.62
C PHE A 89 8.32 -33.22 -11.72
N ILE A 90 7.65 -33.71 -12.77
CA ILE A 90 7.12 -32.86 -13.84
C ILE A 90 6.16 -31.82 -13.26
N THR A 91 5.19 -32.25 -12.45
CA THR A 91 4.21 -31.34 -11.83
C THR A 91 4.91 -30.26 -10.99
N SER A 92 5.92 -30.63 -10.19
CA SER A 92 6.70 -29.68 -9.39
C SER A 92 7.50 -28.70 -10.25
N GLY A 93 8.01 -29.12 -11.41
CA GLY A 93 8.68 -28.25 -12.37
C GLY A 93 7.74 -27.18 -12.93
N PHE A 94 6.50 -27.56 -13.27
CA PHE A 94 5.45 -26.61 -13.64
C PHE A 94 5.12 -25.65 -12.49
N THR A 95 5.00 -26.14 -11.25
CA THR A 95 4.76 -25.30 -10.06
C THR A 95 5.84 -24.24 -9.87
N ILE A 96 7.12 -24.64 -9.89
CA ILE A 96 8.26 -23.74 -9.71
C ILE A 96 8.31 -22.71 -10.84
N PHE A 97 8.10 -23.15 -12.09
CA PHE A 97 8.02 -22.25 -13.24
C PHE A 97 6.91 -21.21 -13.08
N GLY A 98 5.70 -21.63 -12.71
CA GLY A 98 4.58 -20.73 -12.48
C GLY A 98 4.81 -19.77 -11.31
N PHE A 99 5.51 -20.21 -10.26
CA PHE A 99 5.89 -19.35 -9.15
C PHE A 99 6.81 -18.22 -9.61
N VAL A 100 7.86 -18.53 -10.36
CA VAL A 100 8.84 -17.55 -10.86
C VAL A 100 8.18 -16.58 -11.84
N VAL A 101 7.45 -17.08 -12.84
CA VAL A 101 6.74 -16.22 -13.80
C VAL A 101 5.67 -15.37 -13.11
N GLY A 102 4.96 -15.92 -12.13
CA GLY A 102 3.99 -15.17 -11.33
C GLY A 102 4.63 -14.03 -10.52
N ALA A 103 5.83 -14.24 -10.00
CA ALA A 103 6.59 -13.19 -9.31
C ALA A 103 7.07 -12.09 -10.28
N ASP A 104 7.65 -12.49 -11.42
CA ASP A 104 8.21 -11.56 -12.41
C ASP A 104 7.14 -10.68 -13.07
N THR A 105 5.94 -11.24 -13.31
CA THR A 105 4.82 -10.48 -13.89
C THR A 105 4.36 -9.33 -13.00
N VAL A 106 4.44 -9.43 -11.68
CA VAL A 106 4.09 -8.32 -10.78
C VAL A 106 5.10 -7.20 -10.83
N LEU A 107 6.39 -7.52 -10.86
CA LEU A 107 7.45 -6.51 -10.94
C LEU A 107 7.30 -5.70 -12.24
N LEU A 108 7.10 -6.39 -13.35
CA LEU A 108 6.85 -5.77 -14.66
C LEU A 108 5.54 -4.97 -14.66
N ASN A 109 4.46 -5.53 -14.10
CA ASN A 109 3.17 -4.87 -14.11
C ASN A 109 3.17 -3.61 -13.23
N HIS A 110 3.82 -3.64 -12.06
CA HIS A 110 3.92 -2.47 -11.18
C HIS A 110 4.66 -1.30 -11.84
N GLU A 111 5.76 -1.56 -12.54
CA GLU A 111 6.45 -0.52 -13.33
C GLU A 111 5.62 -0.02 -14.51
N SER A 112 4.98 -0.95 -15.24
CA SER A 112 4.16 -0.59 -16.41
C SER A 112 2.92 0.21 -15.99
N GLN A 113 2.32 -0.14 -14.85
CA GLN A 113 1.12 0.47 -14.33
C GLN A 113 1.40 1.89 -13.84
N GLN A 114 2.47 2.11 -13.06
CA GLN A 114 2.89 3.45 -12.65
C GLN A 114 3.12 4.36 -13.86
N ARG A 115 3.87 3.88 -14.87
CA ARG A 115 4.11 4.67 -16.10
C ARG A 115 2.83 4.92 -16.89
N SER A 116 1.92 3.95 -16.96
CA SER A 116 0.66 4.07 -17.70
C SER A 116 -0.32 5.04 -17.04
N GLU A 117 -0.41 5.03 -15.71
CA GLU A 117 -1.29 5.91 -14.94
C GLU A 117 -0.79 7.36 -15.01
N GLU A 118 0.53 7.57 -14.86
CA GLU A 118 1.14 8.89 -15.05
C GLU A 118 0.93 9.41 -16.48
N ASN A 119 1.17 8.57 -17.49
CA ASN A 119 0.95 8.95 -18.89
C ASN A 119 -0.52 9.23 -19.21
N MET A 120 -1.46 8.48 -18.62
CA MET A 120 -2.89 8.71 -18.79
C MET A 120 -3.31 10.05 -18.19
N VAL A 121 -2.85 10.37 -16.97
CA VAL A 121 -3.13 11.66 -16.32
C VAL A 121 -2.54 12.80 -17.15
N ARG A 122 -1.31 12.63 -17.64
CA ARG A 122 -0.64 13.62 -18.50
C ARG A 122 -1.36 13.80 -19.84
N SER A 123 -1.88 12.73 -20.41
CA SER A 123 -2.65 12.77 -21.67
C SER A 123 -4.00 13.47 -21.48
N ARG A 124 -4.72 13.19 -20.39
CA ARG A 124 -5.96 13.88 -20.03
C ARG A 124 -5.71 15.37 -19.78
N ALA A 125 -4.65 15.71 -19.04
CA ALA A 125 -4.25 17.10 -18.80
C ALA A 125 -3.96 17.83 -20.12
N ARG A 126 -3.20 17.22 -21.04
CA ARG A 126 -2.94 17.79 -22.37
C ARG A 126 -4.20 18.00 -23.19
N ALA A 127 -5.13 17.04 -23.15
CA ALA A 127 -6.39 17.15 -23.87
C ALA A 127 -7.28 18.28 -23.33
N GLU A 128 -7.37 18.45 -22.01
CA GLU A 128 -8.17 19.51 -21.39
C GLU A 128 -7.53 20.90 -21.50
N LEU A 129 -6.21 20.99 -21.33
CA LEU A 129 -5.46 22.23 -21.53
C LEU A 129 -5.47 22.65 -23.00
N GLY A 130 -5.34 21.69 -23.92
CA GLY A 130 -5.45 21.93 -25.36
C GLY A 130 -6.82 22.44 -25.77
N LYS A 131 -7.90 21.92 -25.18
CA LYS A 131 -9.27 22.46 -25.37
C LYS A 131 -9.40 23.90 -24.89
N LYS A 132 -8.63 24.29 -23.86
CA LYS A 132 -8.57 25.66 -23.33
C LYS A 132 -7.59 26.57 -24.10
N GLY A 133 -6.89 26.04 -25.12
CA GLY A 133 -5.87 26.77 -25.88
C GLY A 133 -4.57 27.05 -25.10
N ILE A 134 -4.38 26.38 -23.95
CA ILE A 134 -3.22 26.57 -23.08
C ILE A 134 -2.13 25.56 -23.46
N VAL A 135 -0.90 26.03 -23.61
CA VAL A 135 0.26 25.17 -23.84
C VAL A 135 0.47 24.30 -22.60
N ALA A 136 0.44 22.98 -22.78
CA ALA A 136 0.62 22.01 -21.71
C ALA A 136 2.09 21.94 -21.23
N SER A 137 2.50 22.97 -20.50
CA SER A 137 3.74 23.04 -19.74
C SER A 137 3.65 22.15 -18.49
N GLU A 138 4.77 21.70 -17.93
CA GLU A 138 4.78 20.92 -16.68
C GLU A 138 4.09 21.68 -15.53
N LYS A 139 4.27 23.01 -15.44
CA LYS A 139 3.62 23.83 -14.42
C LYS A 139 2.11 23.87 -14.57
N GLU A 140 1.63 23.90 -15.82
CA GLU A 140 0.21 23.97 -16.15
C GLU A 140 -0.47 22.61 -15.95
N ILE A 141 0.25 21.52 -16.20
CA ILE A 141 -0.21 20.17 -15.87
C ILE A 141 -0.32 20.01 -14.35
N GLU A 142 0.66 20.50 -13.59
CA GLU A 142 0.62 20.45 -12.12
C GLU A 142 -0.55 21.28 -11.56
N LYS A 143 -0.72 22.51 -12.04
CA LYS A 143 -1.86 23.36 -11.69
C LYS A 143 -3.19 22.71 -12.04
N TRP A 144 -3.31 22.09 -13.21
CA TRP A 144 -4.50 21.35 -13.61
C TRP A 144 -4.78 20.16 -12.67
N LYS A 145 -3.75 19.43 -12.23
CA LYS A 145 -3.91 18.32 -11.27
C LYS A 145 -4.44 18.83 -9.93
N ASP A 146 -3.92 19.94 -9.42
CA ASP A 146 -4.38 20.54 -8.16
C ASP A 146 -5.83 21.02 -8.26
N GLU A 147 -6.18 21.74 -9.33
CA GLU A 147 -7.55 22.18 -9.61
C GLU A 147 -8.50 20.98 -9.74
N TYR A 148 -8.09 19.93 -10.43
CA TYR A 148 -8.88 18.72 -10.62
C TYR A 148 -9.12 17.98 -9.29
N ILE A 149 -8.11 17.90 -8.42
CA ILE A 149 -8.24 17.31 -7.07
C ILE A 149 -9.20 18.13 -6.22
N GLN A 150 -9.08 19.46 -6.23
CA GLN A 150 -9.97 20.35 -5.48
C GLN A 150 -11.43 20.21 -5.93
N GLN A 151 -11.68 20.26 -7.25
CA GLN A 151 -13.03 20.08 -7.79
C GLN A 151 -13.63 18.72 -7.41
N LYS A 152 -12.85 17.64 -7.48
CA LYS A 152 -13.32 16.30 -7.09
C LYS A 152 -13.59 16.18 -5.60
N LEU A 153 -12.86 16.92 -4.76
CA LEU A 153 -13.09 16.93 -3.32
C LEU A 153 -14.37 17.69 -2.96
N GLU A 154 -14.61 18.83 -3.62
CA GLU A 154 -15.83 19.62 -3.45
C GLU A 154 -17.08 18.87 -3.93
N GLU A 155 -17.01 18.22 -5.10
CA GLU A 155 -18.10 17.37 -5.61
C GLU A 155 -18.46 16.26 -4.62
N ARG A 156 -17.47 15.62 -3.99
CA ARG A 156 -17.69 14.60 -2.95
C ARG A 156 -18.33 15.18 -1.69
N ARG A 157 -18.00 16.41 -1.30
CA ARG A 157 -18.60 17.08 -0.13
C ARG A 157 -20.06 17.38 -0.40
N LEU A 158 -20.36 18.03 -1.53
CA LEU A 158 -21.73 18.35 -1.93
C LEU A 158 -22.60 17.10 -2.06
N ARG A 159 -22.06 16.01 -2.65
CA ARG A 159 -22.79 14.75 -2.76
C ARG A 159 -23.08 14.11 -1.40
N ARG A 160 -22.17 14.24 -0.42
CA ARG A 160 -22.41 13.77 0.95
C ARG A 160 -23.48 14.60 1.64
N GLU A 161 -23.43 15.93 1.50
CA GLU A 161 -24.43 16.84 2.07
C GLU A 161 -25.82 16.58 1.48
N GLN A 162 -25.92 16.36 0.16
CA GLN A 162 -27.18 15.98 -0.50
C GLN A 162 -27.74 14.66 0.01
N LEU A 163 -26.88 13.65 0.21
CA LEU A 163 -27.32 12.36 0.76
C LEU A 163 -27.82 12.49 2.21
N ILE A 164 -27.12 13.27 3.05
CA ILE A 164 -27.55 13.52 4.44
C ILE A 164 -28.91 14.21 4.45
N ARG A 165 -29.09 15.23 3.61
CA ARG A 165 -30.36 15.94 3.50
C ARG A 165 -31.51 15.04 3.03
N GLN A 166 -31.25 14.16 2.06
CA GLN A 166 -32.24 13.18 1.60
C GLN A 166 -32.64 12.19 2.71
N LEU A 167 -31.68 11.78 3.54
CA LEU A 167 -31.96 10.91 4.70
C LEU A 167 -32.79 11.64 5.76
N GLU A 168 -32.47 12.89 6.06
CA GLU A 168 -33.27 13.71 7.00
C GLU A 168 -34.70 13.93 6.48
N GLU A 169 -34.86 14.17 5.18
CA GLU A 169 -36.17 14.33 4.54
C GLU A 169 -36.96 13.00 4.54
N SER A 170 -36.30 11.84 4.36
CA SER A 170 -36.95 10.53 4.46
C SER A 170 -37.35 10.18 5.90
N ASP A 171 -36.51 10.46 6.89
CA ASP A 171 -36.81 10.17 8.30
C ASP A 171 -38.00 11.01 8.79
N GLN A 172 -38.08 12.29 8.39
CA GLN A 172 -39.23 13.14 8.68
C GLN A 172 -40.52 12.66 7.98
N ALA A 173 -40.41 12.14 6.75
CA ALA A 173 -41.54 11.55 6.04
C ALA A 173 -42.03 10.25 6.70
N GLU A 174 -41.12 9.42 7.21
CA GLU A 174 -41.46 8.20 7.96
C GLU A 174 -42.07 8.52 9.32
N GLU A 175 -41.51 9.47 10.07
CA GLU A 175 -42.10 9.93 11.35
C GLU A 175 -43.52 10.46 11.13
N SER A 176 -43.72 11.36 10.16
CA SER A 176 -45.06 11.90 9.87
C SER A 176 -46.05 10.84 9.41
N ALA A 177 -45.62 9.84 8.61
CA ALA A 177 -46.46 8.72 8.21
C ALA A 177 -46.80 7.77 9.37
N SER A 178 -45.88 7.57 10.33
CA SER A 178 -46.11 6.76 11.53
C SER A 178 -47.10 7.44 12.49
N VAL A 179 -46.98 8.76 12.68
CA VAL A 179 -47.90 9.57 13.49
C VAL A 179 -49.30 9.54 12.88
N ALA A 180 -49.42 9.64 11.55
CA ALA A 180 -50.71 9.56 10.86
C ALA A 180 -51.39 8.19 11.00
N LYS A 181 -50.63 7.09 11.06
CA LYS A 181 -51.18 5.73 11.25
C LYS A 181 -51.54 5.39 12.70
N GLY A 182 -50.96 6.08 13.69
CA GLY A 182 -51.26 5.88 15.11
C GLY A 182 -52.51 6.61 15.63
N SER A 183 -53.16 7.42 14.79
CA SER A 183 -54.30 8.28 15.17
C SER A 183 -55.68 7.73 14.75
N THR A 184 -55.77 6.49 14.28
CA THR A 184 -57.02 5.78 13.94
C THR A 184 -57.17 4.54 14.80
#